data_AF-A0A1E1VXR1-F1
#
_entry.id   AF-A0A1E1VXR1-F1
#
_cell.length_a   1.000
_cell.length_b   1.000
_cell.length_c   1.000
_cell.angle_alpha   90.00
_cell.angle_beta   90.00
_cell.angle_gamma   90.00
#
_symmetry.space_group_name_H-M   'P 1'
#
loop_
_entity.id
_entity.type
_entity.pdbx_description
1 polymer ?
#
loop_
_entity_poly.entity_id
_entity_poly.type
_entity_poly.pdbx_seq_one_letter_code
_entity_poly.pdbx_strand_id
1 'polypeptide(L)'
;ASSSNAAAPHGAEGYVTEKLYMLLQLYLQNKGWSPSVELLQCFSDLKESSMLPSAAYLQMMASRVGLDTQGRLILRENGKIILPYEHFANAVMLKHMNGPHGLHLGLEATVRAVVESYTIGREQFGMEKEFIIEVVQNCPNPACRYYKNQLEMTQKSIQQHLSQQPTYIPVTHYTDASSAALADSQAVERLLRGSALQDYQ
;
A
#
# COMPACT_ATOMS: atom_id res chain seq x y z
N ALA A 1 -24.73 -18.81 -11.17
CA ALA A 1 -24.11 -18.45 -9.88
C ALA A 1 -22.82 -19.25 -9.78
N SER A 2 -21.68 -18.57 -9.85
CA SER A 2 -20.35 -19.21 -9.88
C SER A 2 -19.49 -18.53 -8.83
N SER A 3 -19.60 -19.03 -7.60
CA SER A 3 -18.70 -18.72 -6.49
C SER A 3 -17.31 -19.26 -6.84
N SER A 4 -16.44 -18.36 -7.31
CA SER A 4 -15.03 -18.64 -7.51
C SER A 4 -14.33 -18.50 -6.16
N ASN A 5 -14.12 -19.62 -5.48
CA ASN A 5 -13.14 -19.73 -4.40
C ASN A 5 -11.75 -19.48 -5.01
N ALA A 6 -11.27 -18.24 -4.94
CA ALA A 6 -9.90 -17.91 -5.28
C ALA A 6 -8.99 -18.29 -4.11
N ALA A 7 -8.05 -19.17 -4.41
CA ALA A 7 -6.94 -19.72 -3.63
C ALA A 7 -6.46 -18.90 -2.42
N ALA A 8 -6.32 -19.58 -1.27
CA ALA A 8 -5.49 -19.13 -0.16
C ALA A 8 -4.33 -20.14 0.03
N PRO A 9 -3.07 -19.79 -0.31
CA PRO A 9 -1.91 -20.57 0.12
C PRO A 9 -1.31 -20.08 1.44
N HIS A 10 -1.85 -19.00 2.03
CA HIS A 10 -1.44 -18.51 3.34
C HIS A 10 -2.38 -19.09 4.40
N GLY A 11 -1.90 -20.06 5.18
CA GLY A 11 -2.63 -20.50 6.36
C GLY A 11 -2.93 -19.29 7.26
N ALA A 12 -4.11 -19.23 7.87
CA ALA A 12 -4.52 -18.15 8.79
C ALA A 12 -3.63 -18.05 10.06
N GLU A 13 -2.66 -18.95 10.19
CA GLU A 13 -1.74 -19.04 11.31
C GLU A 13 -0.88 -17.77 11.44
N GLY A 14 -1.13 -17.04 12.52
CA GLY A 14 -0.45 -15.79 12.84
C GLY A 14 -1.17 -14.51 12.41
N TYR A 15 -2.31 -14.60 11.71
CA TYR A 15 -3.14 -13.44 11.38
C TYR A 15 -4.32 -13.27 12.33
N VAL A 16 -4.88 -12.06 12.36
CA VAL A 16 -6.13 -11.80 13.06
C VAL A 16 -7.27 -12.37 12.22
N THR A 17 -7.94 -13.41 12.72
CA THR A 17 -9.14 -13.96 12.08
C THR A 17 -10.38 -13.16 12.48
N GLU A 18 -11.47 -13.30 11.73
CA GLU A 18 -12.76 -12.68 12.05
C GLU A 18 -13.24 -13.05 13.46
N LYS A 19 -13.08 -14.32 13.87
CA LYS A 19 -13.41 -14.77 15.22
C LYS A 19 -12.60 -14.03 16.28
N LEU A 20 -11.27 -13.98 16.13
CA LEU A 20 -10.40 -13.28 17.09
C LEU A 20 -10.72 -11.78 17.13
N TYR A 21 -10.98 -11.19 15.98
CA TYR A 21 -11.36 -9.79 15.85
C TYR A 21 -12.62 -9.46 16.66
N MET A 22 -13.69 -10.24 16.48
CA MET A 22 -14.95 -10.06 17.21
C MET A 22 -14.78 -10.18 18.73
N LEU A 23 -13.93 -11.10 19.18
CA LEU A 23 -13.68 -11.33 20.61
C LEU A 23 -12.92 -10.19 21.25
N LEU A 24 -11.89 -9.69 20.56
CA LEU A 24 -11.19 -8.48 20.99
C LEU A 24 -12.13 -7.27 21.03
N GLN A 25 -13.04 -7.12 20.05
CA GLN A 25 -14.04 -6.07 20.10
C GLN A 25 -14.95 -6.20 21.33
N LEU A 26 -15.51 -7.39 21.57
CA LEU A 26 -16.40 -7.63 22.71
C LEU A 26 -15.69 -7.33 24.03
N TYR A 27 -14.46 -7.83 24.20
CA TYR A 27 -13.66 -7.57 25.38
C TYR A 27 -13.38 -6.07 25.58
N LEU A 28 -12.93 -5.36 24.53
CA LEU A 28 -12.58 -3.94 24.61
C LEU A 28 -13.81 -3.02 24.80
N GLN A 29 -15.00 -3.44 24.37
CA GLN A 29 -16.25 -2.70 24.57
C GLN A 29 -16.74 -2.77 26.02
N ASN A 30 -16.50 -3.88 26.72
CA ASN A 30 -16.97 -4.09 28.09
C ASN A 30 -16.04 -3.45 29.12
N LYS A 31 -16.19 -2.13 29.29
CA LYS A 31 -15.49 -1.35 30.33
C LYS A 31 -15.81 -1.90 31.72
N GLY A 32 -14.90 -2.68 32.29
CA GLY A 32 -15.07 -3.29 33.61
C GLY A 32 -14.65 -4.76 33.69
N TRP A 33 -14.45 -5.43 32.55
CA TRP A 33 -13.86 -6.75 32.53
C TRP A 33 -12.40 -6.68 32.98
N SER A 34 -11.98 -7.53 33.92
CA SER A 34 -10.56 -7.65 34.19
C SER A 34 -9.84 -8.21 32.95
N PRO A 35 -8.72 -7.60 32.53
CA PRO A 35 -8.05 -7.97 31.30
C PRO A 35 -7.63 -9.42 31.16
N SER A 36 -7.41 -10.07 32.30
CA SER A 36 -6.83 -11.40 32.34
C SER A 36 -7.86 -12.49 32.55
N VAL A 37 -8.86 -12.28 33.41
CA VAL A 37 -9.79 -13.37 33.80
C VAL A 37 -10.94 -13.49 32.80
N GLU A 38 -11.63 -12.40 32.51
CA GLU A 38 -12.82 -12.38 31.68
C GLU A 38 -12.48 -12.55 30.20
N LEU A 39 -11.31 -12.06 29.78
CA LEU A 39 -10.77 -12.34 28.45
C LEU A 39 -10.60 -13.86 28.27
N LEU A 40 -9.87 -14.51 29.18
CA LEU A 40 -9.62 -15.96 29.11
C LEU A 40 -10.91 -16.78 29.26
N GLN A 41 -11.86 -16.33 30.07
CA GLN A 41 -13.16 -16.97 30.21
C GLN A 41 -13.96 -16.86 28.91
N CYS A 42 -14.05 -15.66 28.32
CA CYS A 42 -14.74 -15.43 27.05
C CYS A 42 -14.16 -16.31 25.93
N PHE A 43 -12.84 -16.47 25.90
CA PHE A 43 -12.16 -17.38 24.96
C PHE A 43 -12.38 -18.87 25.28
N SER A 44 -12.42 -19.25 26.56
CA SER A 44 -12.64 -20.64 26.98
C SER A 44 -14.08 -21.10 26.74
N ASP A 45 -15.06 -20.20 26.93
CA ASP A 45 -16.49 -20.49 26.75
C ASP A 45 -16.87 -20.78 25.30
N LEU A 46 -16.08 -20.31 24.34
CA LEU A 46 -16.31 -20.56 22.91
C LEU A 46 -16.06 -22.01 22.51
N LYS A 47 -15.46 -22.84 23.37
CA LYS A 47 -15.25 -24.30 23.18
C LYS A 47 -14.61 -24.73 21.84
N GLU A 48 -14.02 -23.80 21.09
CA GLU A 48 -13.27 -24.03 19.85
C GLU A 48 -11.76 -23.86 20.13
N SER A 49 -11.27 -24.50 21.18
CA SER A 49 -9.93 -24.33 21.75
C SER A 49 -8.78 -24.66 20.79
N SER A 50 -9.03 -25.26 19.62
CA SER A 50 -8.02 -25.55 18.61
C SER A 50 -7.66 -24.36 17.70
N MET A 51 -8.44 -23.28 17.72
CA MET A 51 -8.27 -22.14 16.81
C MET A 51 -7.81 -20.86 17.52
N LEU A 52 -7.76 -20.86 18.85
CA LEU A 52 -7.47 -19.67 19.64
C LEU A 52 -5.99 -19.61 20.06
N PRO A 53 -5.34 -18.42 20.00
CA PRO A 53 -3.97 -18.26 20.46
C PRO A 53 -3.81 -18.51 21.96
N SER A 54 -2.55 -18.62 22.40
CA SER A 54 -2.24 -18.73 23.84
C SER A 54 -2.76 -17.53 24.64
N ALA A 55 -3.09 -17.76 25.92
CA ALA A 55 -3.50 -16.75 26.88
C ALA A 55 -2.55 -15.53 26.92
N ALA A 56 -1.24 -15.77 26.92
CA ALA A 56 -0.22 -14.73 26.95
C ALA A 56 -0.24 -13.88 25.66
N TYR A 57 -0.43 -14.51 24.50
CA TYR A 57 -0.55 -13.80 23.24
C TYR A 57 -1.79 -12.92 23.19
N LEU A 58 -2.92 -13.40 23.70
CA LEU A 58 -4.17 -12.65 23.77
C LEU A 58 -4.04 -11.41 24.69
N GLN A 59 -3.40 -11.56 25.85
CA GLN A 59 -3.11 -10.43 26.73
C GLN A 59 -2.17 -9.41 26.06
N MET A 60 -1.15 -9.88 25.33
CA MET A 60 -0.26 -9.01 24.56
C MET A 60 -1.04 -8.23 23.48
N MET A 61 -1.91 -8.89 22.73
CA MET A 61 -2.77 -8.21 21.74
C MET A 61 -3.69 -7.18 22.40
N ALA A 62 -4.39 -7.56 23.47
CA ALA A 62 -5.30 -6.66 24.19
C ALA A 62 -4.60 -5.39 24.72
N SER A 63 -3.31 -5.49 25.08
CA SER A 63 -2.51 -4.34 25.52
C SER A 63 -2.16 -3.35 24.39
N ARG A 64 -2.05 -3.82 23.14
CA ARG A 64 -1.62 -3.04 21.98
C ARG A 64 -2.79 -2.57 21.09
N VAL A 65 -3.97 -3.16 21.25
CA VAL A 65 -5.14 -2.90 20.41
C VAL A 65 -6.19 -2.08 21.17
N GLY A 66 -6.83 -1.15 20.47
CA GLY A 66 -7.94 -0.34 20.96
C GLY A 66 -9.13 -0.39 20.01
N LEU A 67 -10.16 0.38 20.34
CA LEU A 67 -11.31 0.62 19.48
C LEU A 67 -11.31 2.08 19.04
N ASP A 68 -11.58 2.32 17.76
CA ASP A 68 -11.89 3.66 17.28
C ASP A 68 -13.36 4.05 17.61
N THR A 69 -13.77 5.25 17.18
CA THR A 69 -15.13 5.76 17.40
C THR A 69 -16.22 4.95 16.71
N GLN A 70 -15.87 4.13 15.72
CA GLN A 70 -16.78 3.23 15.01
C GLN A 70 -16.75 1.80 15.59
N GLY A 71 -15.98 1.58 16.66
CA GLY A 71 -15.81 0.27 17.28
C GLY A 71 -14.92 -0.66 16.46
N ARG A 72 -14.10 -0.18 15.53
CA ARG A 72 -13.14 -1.00 14.78
C ARG A 72 -11.86 -1.19 15.58
N LEU A 73 -11.22 -2.36 15.46
CA LEU A 73 -9.92 -2.57 16.08
C LEU A 73 -8.87 -1.66 15.42
N ILE A 74 -8.11 -0.98 16.25
CA ILE A 74 -6.98 -0.14 15.83
C ILE A 74 -5.73 -0.51 16.61
N LEU A 75 -4.57 -0.40 15.96
CA LEU A 75 -3.29 -0.47 16.66
C LEU A 75 -3.10 0.84 17.43
N ARG A 76 -2.95 0.76 18.75
CA ARG A 76 -2.86 1.95 19.63
C ARG A 76 -1.69 2.87 19.28
N GLU A 77 -0.59 2.28 18.82
CA GLU A 77 0.66 3.00 18.53
C GLU A 77 0.52 4.01 17.40
N ASN A 78 -0.23 3.68 16.33
CA ASN A 78 -0.31 4.51 15.12
C ASN A 78 -1.75 4.78 14.63
N GLY A 79 -2.77 4.23 15.31
CA GLY A 79 -4.18 4.42 14.97
C GLY A 79 -4.65 3.69 13.71
N LYS A 80 -3.81 2.89 13.06
CA LYS A 80 -4.21 2.14 11.85
C LYS A 80 -5.21 1.05 12.18
N ILE A 81 -6.14 0.83 11.26
CA ILE A 81 -7.19 -0.18 11.40
C ILE A 81 -6.58 -1.56 11.22
N ILE A 82 -6.88 -2.46 12.15
CA ILE A 82 -6.58 -3.89 12.02
C ILE A 82 -7.74 -4.50 11.24
N LEU A 83 -7.44 -5.30 10.22
CA LEU A 83 -8.46 -6.02 9.46
C LEU A 83 -8.35 -7.52 9.72
N PRO A 84 -9.48 -8.22 9.81
CA PRO A 84 -9.47 -9.67 9.74
C PRO A 84 -8.89 -10.16 8.43
N TYR A 85 -8.17 -11.28 8.51
CA TYR A 85 -7.58 -12.01 7.39
C TYR A 85 -8.59 -12.17 6.24
N GLU A 86 -9.80 -12.59 6.57
CA GLU A 86 -10.88 -12.91 5.63
C GLU A 86 -11.39 -11.68 4.86
N HIS A 87 -11.22 -10.48 5.41
CA HIS A 87 -11.71 -9.24 4.79
C HIS A 87 -10.61 -8.45 4.09
N PHE A 88 -9.35 -8.79 4.29
CA PHE A 88 -8.24 -7.97 3.80
C PHE A 88 -8.22 -7.86 2.27
N ALA A 89 -8.41 -8.96 1.54
CA ALA A 89 -8.44 -8.94 0.07
C ALA A 89 -9.55 -8.02 -0.46
N ASN A 90 -10.73 -8.04 0.17
CA ASN A 90 -11.84 -7.17 -0.20
C ASN A 90 -11.51 -5.70 0.09
N ALA A 91 -10.88 -5.40 1.22
CA ALA A 91 -10.46 -4.04 1.56
C ALA A 91 -9.39 -3.50 0.57
N VAL A 92 -8.42 -4.34 0.19
CA VAL A 92 -7.44 -4.01 -0.86
C VAL A 92 -8.14 -3.71 -2.18
N MET A 93 -9.09 -4.55 -2.60
CA MET A 93 -9.82 -4.34 -3.85
C MET A 93 -10.68 -3.06 -3.81
N LEU A 94 -11.32 -2.76 -2.68
CA LEU A 94 -12.07 -1.50 -2.51
C LEU A 94 -11.16 -0.28 -2.65
N LYS A 95 -9.95 -0.30 -2.08
CA LYS A 95 -8.97 0.77 -2.29
C LYS A 95 -8.51 0.84 -3.75
N HIS A 96 -8.22 -0.30 -4.34
CA HIS A 96 -7.77 -0.41 -5.73
C HIS A 96 -8.78 0.17 -6.72
N MET A 97 -10.08 -0.11 -6.53
CA MET A 97 -11.14 0.35 -7.43
C MET A 97 -11.48 1.84 -7.26
N ASN A 98 -11.02 2.48 -6.19
CA ASN A 98 -11.36 3.86 -5.86
C ASN A 98 -10.33 4.88 -6.36
N GLY A 99 -9.87 4.72 -7.60
CA GLY A 99 -8.94 5.66 -8.22
C GLY A 99 -9.64 6.83 -8.93
N PRO A 100 -8.87 7.84 -9.36
CA PRO A 100 -9.40 9.05 -9.96
C PRO A 100 -10.04 8.79 -11.33
N HIS A 101 -11.03 9.60 -11.68
CA HIS A 101 -11.73 9.53 -12.97
C HIS A 101 -12.38 8.17 -13.28
N GLY A 102 -12.71 7.38 -12.24
CA GLY A 102 -13.30 6.05 -12.40
C GLY A 102 -12.30 4.98 -12.87
N LEU A 103 -11.01 5.30 -12.92
CA LEU A 103 -9.95 4.35 -13.20
C LEU A 103 -9.48 3.72 -11.89
N HIS A 104 -9.12 2.43 -11.94
CA HIS A 104 -8.50 1.77 -10.79
C HIS A 104 -7.10 2.34 -10.55
N LEU A 105 -6.68 2.35 -9.29
CA LEU A 105 -5.33 2.73 -8.89
C LEU A 105 -4.29 1.76 -9.44
N GLY A 106 -3.11 2.27 -9.82
CA GLY A 106 -1.94 1.44 -10.09
C GLY A 106 -1.47 0.67 -8.84
N LEU A 107 -0.58 -0.30 -9.02
CA LEU A 107 -0.07 -1.15 -7.93
C LEU A 107 0.50 -0.32 -6.77
N GLU A 108 1.46 0.56 -7.06
CA GLU A 108 2.12 1.40 -6.05
C GLU A 108 1.15 2.33 -5.32
N ALA A 109 0.19 2.90 -6.05
CA ALA A 109 -0.84 3.76 -5.46
C ALA A 109 -1.79 2.97 -4.56
N THR A 110 -2.15 1.75 -4.96
CA THR A 110 -2.98 0.85 -4.14
C THR A 110 -2.25 0.46 -2.87
N VAL A 111 -1.00 0.02 -2.98
CA VAL A 111 -0.16 -0.34 -1.82
C VAL A 111 -0.09 0.82 -0.84
N ARG A 112 0.18 2.04 -1.32
CA ARG A 112 0.21 3.24 -0.47
C ARG A 112 -1.12 3.47 0.24
N ALA A 113 -2.24 3.43 -0.49
CA ALA A 113 -3.57 3.65 0.07
C ALA A 113 -3.95 2.60 1.13
N VAL A 114 -3.53 1.35 0.96
CA VAL A 114 -3.75 0.27 1.93
C VAL A 114 -2.87 0.48 3.16
N VAL A 115 -1.56 0.71 2.98
CA VAL A 115 -0.58 0.95 4.07
C VAL A 115 -0.96 2.17 4.92
N GLU A 116 -1.56 3.19 4.31
CA GLU A 116 -2.03 4.39 5.02
C GLU A 116 -3.22 4.10 5.94
N SER A 117 -4.10 3.17 5.54
CA SER A 117 -5.36 2.90 6.25
C SER A 117 -5.28 1.74 7.24
N TYR A 118 -4.48 0.72 6.93
CA TYR A 118 -4.50 -0.57 7.60
C TYR A 118 -3.14 -0.97 8.15
N THR A 119 -3.13 -1.80 9.20
CA THR A 119 -1.90 -2.45 9.67
C THR A 119 -1.37 -3.42 8.63
N ILE A 120 -0.03 -3.46 8.48
CA ILE A 120 0.70 -4.31 7.54
C ILE A 120 1.81 -5.01 8.32
N GLY A 121 2.07 -6.28 8.00
CA GLY A 121 3.05 -7.12 8.69
C GLY A 121 2.47 -7.80 9.93
N ARG A 122 2.86 -9.05 10.15
CA ARG A 122 2.35 -9.90 11.24
C ARG A 122 2.63 -9.30 12.62
N GLU A 123 3.76 -8.62 12.79
CA GLU A 123 4.19 -7.98 14.03
C GLU A 123 3.28 -6.81 14.47
N GLN A 124 2.54 -6.26 13.52
CA GLN A 124 1.54 -5.21 13.71
C GLN A 124 0.10 -5.73 13.53
N PHE A 125 -0.10 -7.05 13.59
CA PHE A 125 -1.41 -7.68 13.41
C PHE A 125 -2.04 -7.41 12.04
N GLY A 126 -1.20 -7.15 11.04
CA GLY A 126 -1.60 -6.89 9.66
C GLY A 126 -1.29 -8.06 8.73
N MET A 127 -1.69 -7.91 7.47
CA MET A 127 -1.33 -8.82 6.39
C MET A 127 0.01 -8.43 5.76
N GLU A 128 0.68 -9.38 5.13
CA GLU A 128 1.91 -9.11 4.39
C GLU A 128 1.67 -8.21 3.18
N LYS A 129 2.67 -7.38 2.87
CA LYS A 129 2.58 -6.44 1.75
C LYS A 129 2.46 -7.16 0.40
N GLU A 130 3.10 -8.33 0.28
CA GLU A 130 3.12 -9.18 -0.90
C GLU A 130 1.70 -9.64 -1.27
N PHE A 131 0.86 -9.90 -0.27
CA PHE A 131 -0.53 -10.30 -0.50
C PHE A 131 -1.36 -9.18 -1.16
N ILE A 132 -1.04 -7.90 -0.88
CA ILE A 132 -1.66 -6.76 -1.58
C ILE A 132 -1.34 -6.83 -3.08
N ILE A 133 -0.08 -7.14 -3.41
CA ILE A 133 0.39 -7.24 -4.79
C ILE A 133 -0.38 -8.35 -5.51
N GLU A 134 -0.49 -9.53 -4.90
CA GLU A 134 -1.24 -10.66 -5.45
C GLU A 134 -2.70 -10.29 -5.73
N VAL A 135 -3.37 -9.65 -4.78
CA VAL A 135 -4.78 -9.24 -4.95
C VAL A 135 -4.95 -8.26 -6.12
N VAL A 136 -4.06 -7.28 -6.24
CA VAL A 136 -4.12 -6.29 -7.34
C VAL A 136 -3.79 -6.93 -8.69
N GLN A 137 -2.79 -7.81 -8.74
CA GLN A 137 -2.42 -8.52 -9.96
C GLN A 137 -3.55 -9.43 -10.45
N ASN A 138 -4.34 -9.98 -9.53
CA ASN A 138 -5.50 -10.84 -9.81
C ASN A 138 -6.81 -10.06 -9.95
N CYS A 139 -6.77 -8.75 -10.24
CA CYS A 139 -7.98 -7.95 -10.42
C CYS A 139 -8.91 -8.58 -11.49
N PRO A 140 -10.19 -8.86 -11.17
CA PRO A 140 -11.11 -9.54 -12.08
C PRO A 140 -11.58 -8.65 -13.23
N ASN A 141 -11.40 -7.31 -13.15
CA ASN A 141 -11.81 -6.36 -14.19
C ASN A 141 -10.91 -6.48 -15.45
N PRO A 142 -11.46 -6.89 -16.62
CA PRO A 142 -10.70 -7.04 -17.85
C PRO A 142 -10.07 -5.73 -18.36
N ALA A 143 -10.78 -4.61 -18.25
CA ALA A 143 -10.27 -3.30 -18.65
C ALA A 143 -9.07 -2.88 -17.79
N CYS A 144 -9.14 -3.11 -16.47
CA CYS A 144 -8.02 -2.84 -15.58
C CYS A 144 -6.76 -3.63 -15.97
N ARG A 145 -6.91 -4.93 -16.26
CA ARG A 145 -5.79 -5.78 -16.71
C ARG A 145 -5.19 -5.29 -18.03
N TYR A 146 -6.04 -4.88 -18.97
CA TYR A 146 -5.59 -4.34 -20.25
C TYR A 146 -4.79 -3.04 -20.06
N TYR A 147 -5.33 -2.06 -19.33
CA TYR A 147 -4.66 -0.78 -19.11
C TYR A 147 -3.33 -0.94 -18.37
N LYS A 148 -3.28 -1.81 -17.35
CA LYS A 148 -2.05 -2.13 -16.63
C LYS A 148 -0.95 -2.61 -17.59
N ASN A 149 -1.26 -3.58 -18.46
CA ASN A 149 -0.29 -4.12 -19.40
C ASN A 149 0.21 -3.06 -20.40
N GLN A 150 -0.68 -2.20 -20.89
CA GLN A 150 -0.32 -1.12 -21.82
C GLN A 150 0.60 -0.09 -21.15
N LEU A 151 0.31 0.29 -19.91
CA LEU A 151 1.14 1.21 -19.14
C LEU A 151 2.51 0.62 -18.83
N GLU A 152 2.59 -0.66 -18.43
CA GLU A 152 3.86 -1.35 -18.20
C GLU A 152 4.72 -1.43 -19.48
N MET A 153 4.08 -1.71 -20.63
CA MET A 153 4.78 -1.79 -21.92
C MET A 153 5.29 -0.41 -22.37
N THR A 154 4.48 0.63 -22.19
CA THR A 154 4.86 2.03 -22.48
C THR A 154 6.01 2.48 -21.58
N GLN A 155 5.95 2.15 -20.29
CA GLN A 155 7.02 2.50 -19.35
C GLN A 155 8.34 1.80 -19.69
N LYS A 156 8.29 0.52 -20.06
CA LYS A 156 9.48 -0.22 -20.52
C LYS A 156 10.06 0.38 -21.80
N SER A 157 9.22 0.78 -22.75
CA SER A 157 9.65 1.45 -23.98
C SER A 157 10.32 2.79 -23.66
N ILE A 158 9.69 3.65 -22.85
CA ILE A 158 10.27 4.94 -22.44
C ILE A 158 11.60 4.73 -21.70
N GLN A 159 11.67 3.77 -20.77
CA GLN A 159 12.89 3.44 -20.04
C GLN A 159 14.01 2.97 -20.97
N GLN A 160 13.69 2.14 -21.97
CA GLN A 160 14.65 1.67 -22.99
C GLN A 160 15.12 2.79 -23.92
N HIS A 161 14.27 3.76 -24.22
CA HIS A 161 14.67 4.93 -25.01
C HIS A 161 15.54 5.90 -24.19
N LEU A 162 15.26 6.05 -22.90
CA LEU A 162 16.07 6.89 -22.00
C LEU A 162 17.43 6.27 -21.67
N SER A 163 17.52 4.95 -21.56
CA SER A 163 18.79 4.24 -21.32
C SER A 163 19.66 4.09 -22.57
N GLN A 164 19.14 4.40 -23.76
CA GLN A 164 19.87 4.38 -25.03
C GLN A 164 20.37 5.76 -25.48
N GLN A 165 20.38 6.79 -24.62
CA GLN A 165 21.10 8.01 -24.96
C GLN A 165 22.61 7.70 -25.05
N PRO A 166 23.25 7.85 -26.23
CA PRO A 166 24.69 7.64 -26.36
C PRO A 166 25.39 8.76 -25.60
N THR A 167 26.10 8.43 -24.51
CA THR A 167 27.07 9.36 -23.92
C THR A 167 28.31 9.34 -24.80
N TYR A 168 28.32 10.14 -25.86
CA TYR A 168 29.54 10.38 -26.64
C TYR A 168 29.81 11.88 -26.69
N ILE A 169 30.60 12.35 -25.73
CA ILE A 169 31.38 13.58 -25.89
C ILE A 169 32.77 13.11 -26.30
N PRO A 170 33.20 13.25 -27.57
CA PRO A 170 34.57 12.96 -27.93
C PRO A 170 35.48 14.05 -27.34
N VAL A 171 36.30 13.64 -26.36
CA VAL A 171 37.43 14.43 -25.87
C VAL A 171 38.52 14.40 -26.95
N THR A 172 38.90 15.58 -27.40
CA THR A 172 39.85 15.88 -28.48
C THR A 172 41.29 15.43 -28.18
N HIS A 173 41.97 14.85 -29.18
CA HIS A 173 43.43 14.90 -29.31
C HIS A 173 43.85 15.40 -30.71
N TYR A 174 44.30 16.66 -30.72
CA TYR A 174 45.26 17.35 -31.61
C TYR A 174 45.38 16.97 -33.10
N THR A 175 44.97 17.86 -34.02
CA THR A 175 45.84 18.90 -34.62
C THR A 175 45.12 19.69 -35.73
N ASP A 176 45.26 21.02 -35.61
CA ASP A 176 45.17 22.09 -36.61
C ASP A 176 43.87 22.48 -37.36
N ALA A 177 43.73 23.80 -37.40
CA ALA A 177 43.01 24.65 -38.35
C ALA A 177 41.51 24.89 -38.13
N SER A 178 41.25 26.07 -37.53
CA SER A 178 40.26 27.04 -38.01
C SER A 178 38.82 26.94 -37.49
N SER A 179 38.47 27.96 -36.70
CA SER A 179 37.18 28.66 -36.63
C SER A 179 35.95 27.99 -36.01
N ALA A 180 35.39 28.71 -35.04
CA ALA A 180 33.99 28.70 -34.59
C ALA A 180 33.58 27.70 -33.48
N ALA A 181 34.21 27.83 -32.30
CA ALA A 181 33.51 27.62 -31.04
C ALA A 181 33.14 28.99 -30.48
N LEU A 182 31.85 29.26 -30.26
CA LEU A 182 31.21 30.23 -29.35
C LEU A 182 29.80 30.60 -29.89
N ALA A 183 28.87 29.65 -29.87
CA ALA A 183 27.46 29.95 -30.13
C ALA A 183 26.57 28.97 -29.38
N ASP A 184 26.57 29.03 -28.05
CA ASP A 184 25.42 28.50 -27.30
C ASP A 184 25.23 29.11 -25.90
N SER A 185 26.26 29.73 -25.32
CA SER A 185 26.11 30.39 -24.01
C SER A 185 25.43 31.77 -24.04
N GLN A 186 25.28 32.40 -25.22
CA GLN A 186 24.62 33.72 -25.34
C GLN A 186 23.09 33.63 -25.57
N ALA A 187 22.56 32.47 -25.95
CA ALA A 187 21.12 32.30 -26.14
C ALA A 187 20.37 32.22 -24.80
N VAL A 188 21.01 31.61 -23.79
CA VAL A 188 20.42 31.42 -22.46
C VAL A 188 20.39 32.74 -21.66
N GLU A 189 21.41 33.59 -21.78
CA GLU A 189 21.44 34.91 -21.13
C GLU A 189 20.41 35.90 -21.71
N ARG A 190 20.02 35.76 -22.99
CA ARG A 190 19.01 36.63 -23.62
C ARG A 190 17.58 36.32 -23.19
N LEU A 191 17.27 35.09 -22.81
CA LEU A 191 15.94 34.74 -22.29
C LEU A 191 15.73 35.18 -20.84
N LEU A 192 16.80 35.17 -20.02
CA LEU A 192 16.72 35.53 -18.60
C LEU A 192 16.74 37.04 -18.32
N ARG A 193 17.15 37.87 -19.28
CA ARG A 193 17.16 39.34 -19.16
C ARG A 193 15.88 40.02 -19.67
N GLY A 194 14.93 39.27 -20.24
CA GLY A 194 13.70 39.78 -20.84
C GLY A 194 12.53 40.05 -19.88
N SER A 195 12.72 39.85 -18.57
CA SER A 195 11.74 40.26 -17.55
C SER A 195 12.12 41.61 -16.97
N ALA A 196 11.69 42.72 -17.59
CA ALA A 196 11.59 44.02 -16.90
C ALA A 196 10.79 45.06 -17.72
N LEU A 197 9.70 45.55 -17.09
CA LEU A 197 9.08 46.87 -17.25
C LEU A 197 8.17 47.11 -18.46
N GLN A 198 6.86 47.18 -18.19
CA GLN A 198 6.03 48.34 -18.55
C GLN A 198 4.66 48.28 -17.83
N ASP A 199 4.63 48.86 -16.64
CA ASP A 199 3.45 49.51 -16.04
C ASP A 199 3.73 51.02 -16.02
N TYR A 200 2.66 51.82 -16.00
CA TYR A 200 2.55 53.29 -16.08
C TYR A 200 2.52 53.94 -17.47
N GLN A 201 1.29 54.15 -17.99
CA GLN A 201 0.63 55.47 -17.94
C GLN A 201 -0.87 55.37 -18.17
#